data_AF-A0A2N5FRI3-F1
#
_entry.id   AF-A0A2N5FRI3-F1
#
_cell.length_a   1.000
_cell.length_b   1.000
_cell.length_c   1.000
_cell.angle_alpha   90.00
_cell.angle_beta   90.00
_cell.angle_gamma   90.00
#
_symmetry.space_group_name_H-M   'P 1'
#
loop_
_entity.id
_entity.type
_entity.pdbx_description
1 polymer ?
#
loop_
_entity_poly.entity_id
_entity_poly.type
_entity_poly.pdbx_seq_one_letter_code
_entity_poly.pdbx_strand_id
1 'polypeptide(L)'
;MNLSNFKSAIDAAILDRGHDYYIDGRLEHIETNAENKYFFQAEGTDIYEVWVEVEEDGEIADSECDCPYDYGPICKHQAAAFYQLAGMLDGVKQEHRAVKKTEKVPALEEVLADLSKEELVQILLEAAYYDEGLERKLLLKYVKGGSKQELKACKKLIKDIVREYKGRGGFITSRNAGRFTIELETVLEKAGDVSDPELAADMSLLLLEEAIASFQYTDDSDGDVGFLIKGTLEKIEEIAMDAAGSDQREVVFNKLLKAANSNMFDGWDEFQIDLLQICLIFASTDYYREQLRNIIESQLLREAPDDRYSKYRKESLLQLLYQLLDQYGPAEEAMKFMQEHLHFSSFRKQLLEKYLEESHYEKVIEVALAGEDQDREYAGLVTKWKEYRYKAYKALGRKEEQQSLARELFLDGDFGLYGELKELGKENERFYEKLKEELKGNNRWNNERLLLQLIEKENDTEELMIFVRKNPSYIEKYAGKLANHYKEEVTGIYRVYIYNEAKSASNRSQYREVCRKLIHFKKLAGKPEQAEIIERLAEDNKRKPAFLDELEKIR
;
A
#
# COMPACT_ATOMS: atom_id res chain seq x y z
N MET A 1 11.03 -2.36 -18.84
CA MET A 1 12.00 -3.51 -18.77
C MET A 1 11.92 -4.22 -20.13
N ASN A 2 13.00 -4.66 -20.79
CA ASN A 2 12.87 -5.19 -22.17
C ASN A 2 13.05 -6.72 -22.25
N LEU A 3 12.30 -7.40 -23.13
CA LEU A 3 12.40 -8.85 -23.36
C LEU A 3 13.79 -9.32 -23.81
N SER A 4 14.63 -8.44 -24.36
CA SER A 4 16.00 -8.78 -24.71
C SER A 4 16.95 -8.79 -23.51
N ASN A 5 16.59 -8.16 -22.38
CA ASN A 5 17.48 -7.95 -21.23
C ASN A 5 16.83 -8.15 -19.84
N PHE A 6 15.57 -8.59 -19.77
CA PHE A 6 14.83 -8.80 -18.51
C PHE A 6 15.57 -9.70 -17.51
N LYS A 7 16.40 -10.63 -18.00
CA LYS A 7 17.26 -11.52 -17.20
C LYS A 7 18.24 -10.78 -16.29
N SER A 8 18.48 -9.49 -16.54
CA SER A 8 19.35 -8.65 -15.70
C SER A 8 18.58 -7.82 -14.67
N ALA A 9 17.24 -7.74 -14.80
CA ALA A 9 16.38 -6.90 -13.98
C ALA A 9 15.57 -7.69 -12.93
N ILE A 10 15.51 -9.02 -13.05
CA ILE A 10 14.74 -9.90 -12.15
C ILE A 10 15.71 -10.67 -11.24
N ASP A 11 15.29 -10.95 -10.00
CA ASP A 11 16.06 -11.77 -9.07
C ASP A 11 16.40 -13.14 -9.68
N ALA A 12 17.65 -13.58 -9.49
CA ALA A 12 18.17 -14.79 -10.09
C ALA A 12 17.42 -16.06 -9.66
N ALA A 13 16.92 -16.13 -8.41
CA ALA A 13 16.17 -17.29 -7.95
C ALA A 13 14.77 -17.35 -8.57
N ILE A 14 14.15 -16.21 -8.87
CA ILE A 14 12.88 -16.13 -9.58
C ILE A 14 13.07 -16.43 -11.07
N LEU A 15 14.14 -15.90 -11.68
CA LEU A 15 14.51 -16.22 -13.06
C LEU A 15 14.77 -17.71 -13.27
N ASP A 16 15.52 -18.36 -12.37
CA ASP A 16 15.79 -19.80 -12.45
C ASP A 16 14.49 -20.60 -12.40
N ARG A 17 13.59 -20.27 -11.45
CA ARG A 17 12.29 -20.95 -11.32
C ARG A 17 11.35 -20.68 -12.50
N GLY A 18 11.34 -19.46 -13.04
CA GLY A 18 10.57 -19.14 -14.23
C GLY A 18 11.11 -19.84 -15.48
N HIS A 19 12.43 -19.96 -15.59
CA HIS A 19 13.07 -20.71 -16.66
C HIS A 19 12.73 -22.21 -16.58
N ASP A 20 12.71 -22.80 -15.38
CA ASP A 20 12.27 -24.18 -15.16
C ASP A 20 10.81 -24.39 -15.63
N TYR A 21 9.90 -23.46 -15.29
CA TYR A 21 8.50 -23.50 -15.73
C TYR A 21 8.35 -23.42 -17.25
N TYR A 22 9.16 -22.57 -17.89
CA TYR A 22 9.20 -22.42 -19.34
C TYR A 22 9.72 -23.70 -20.02
N ILE A 23 10.83 -24.28 -19.55
CA ILE A 23 11.41 -25.51 -20.13
C ILE A 23 10.48 -26.72 -19.92
N ASP A 24 9.81 -26.80 -18.77
CA ASP A 24 8.88 -27.88 -18.45
C ASP A 24 7.57 -27.78 -19.25
N GLY A 25 7.36 -26.72 -20.05
CA GLY A 25 6.14 -26.53 -20.84
C GLY A 25 4.90 -26.27 -20.00
N ARG A 26 5.07 -25.70 -18.80
CA ARG A 26 3.96 -25.44 -17.85
C ARG A 26 3.23 -24.14 -18.11
N LEU A 27 3.55 -23.44 -19.21
CA LEU A 27 2.81 -22.26 -19.65
C LEU A 27 2.15 -22.55 -20.98
N GLU A 28 0.83 -22.41 -20.99
CA GLU A 28 0.03 -22.39 -22.20
C GLU A 28 -0.26 -20.94 -22.57
N HIS A 29 0.20 -20.53 -23.76
CA HIS A 29 -0.16 -19.22 -24.31
C HIS A 29 -1.56 -19.31 -24.90
N ILE A 30 -2.44 -18.43 -24.45
CA ILE A 30 -3.79 -18.31 -24.96
C ILE A 30 -3.81 -17.11 -25.90
N GLU A 31 -4.05 -17.36 -27.19
CA GLU A 31 -4.14 -16.31 -28.18
C GLU A 31 -5.27 -15.34 -27.82
N THR A 32 -4.91 -14.07 -27.63
CA THR A 32 -5.85 -12.96 -27.44
C THR A 32 -5.83 -12.05 -28.65
N ASN A 33 -6.91 -11.29 -28.84
CA ASN A 33 -7.05 -10.37 -29.97
C ASN A 33 -6.53 -8.95 -29.68
N ALA A 34 -5.83 -8.77 -28.57
CA ALA A 34 -5.25 -7.50 -28.17
C ALA A 34 -3.82 -7.39 -28.74
N GLU A 35 -3.61 -6.44 -29.66
CA GLU A 35 -2.26 -6.12 -30.12
C GLU A 35 -1.40 -5.75 -28.90
N ASN A 36 -0.20 -6.34 -28.82
CA ASN A 36 0.78 -6.11 -27.76
C ASN A 36 0.42 -6.64 -26.36
N LYS A 37 -0.69 -7.38 -26.17
CA LYS A 37 -1.02 -8.04 -24.88
C LYS A 37 -1.06 -9.55 -25.02
N TYR A 38 -0.32 -10.23 -24.16
CA TYR A 38 -0.15 -11.68 -24.18
C TYR A 38 -0.70 -12.29 -22.89
N PHE A 39 -1.47 -13.36 -23.04
CA PHE A 39 -2.10 -14.07 -21.94
C PHE A 39 -1.59 -15.49 -21.83
N PHE A 40 -1.28 -15.92 -20.61
CA PHE A 40 -0.78 -17.27 -20.34
C PHE A 40 -1.52 -17.90 -19.16
N GLN A 41 -1.73 -19.21 -19.24
CA GLN A 41 -2.09 -20.04 -18.10
C GLN A 41 -0.87 -20.83 -17.66
N ALA A 42 -0.48 -20.66 -16.39
CA ALA A 42 0.67 -21.32 -15.79
C ALA A 42 0.23 -22.43 -14.82
N GLU A 43 0.66 -23.68 -15.09
CA GLU A 43 0.36 -24.83 -14.25
C GLU A 43 1.26 -24.88 -13.00
N GLY A 44 0.65 -24.73 -11.82
CA GLY A 44 1.31 -24.78 -10.52
C GLY A 44 0.60 -25.69 -9.52
N THR A 45 0.44 -25.21 -8.29
CA THR A 45 -0.48 -25.83 -7.30
C THR A 45 -1.95 -25.62 -7.65
N ASP A 46 -2.22 -24.67 -8.52
CA ASP A 46 -3.48 -24.38 -9.22
C ASP A 46 -3.11 -23.86 -10.63
N ILE A 47 -4.10 -23.53 -11.45
CA ILE A 47 -3.89 -22.80 -12.72
C ILE A 47 -3.84 -21.32 -12.39
N TYR A 48 -2.75 -20.65 -12.80
CA TYR A 48 -2.54 -19.22 -12.59
C TYR A 48 -2.60 -18.46 -13.90
N GLU A 49 -3.25 -17.31 -13.89
CA GLU A 49 -3.41 -16.41 -15.02
C GLU A 49 -2.29 -15.36 -15.03
N VAL A 50 -1.64 -15.17 -16.18
CA VAL A 50 -0.53 -14.24 -16.37
C VAL A 50 -0.80 -13.33 -17.55
N TRP A 51 -0.71 -12.02 -17.33
CA TRP A 51 -0.84 -10.99 -18.35
C TRP A 51 0.50 -10.29 -18.57
N VAL A 52 0.86 -10.06 -19.83
CA VAL A 52 2.07 -9.30 -20.20
C VAL A 52 1.76 -8.36 -21.35
N GLU A 53 2.03 -7.06 -21.17
CA GLU A 53 1.92 -6.05 -22.22
C GLU A 53 3.33 -5.69 -22.73
N VAL A 54 3.54 -5.81 -24.05
CA VAL A 54 4.85 -5.64 -24.70
C VAL A 54 4.74 -4.69 -25.89
N GLU A 55 5.45 -3.57 -25.85
CA GLU A 55 5.53 -2.60 -26.95
C GLU A 55 6.26 -3.15 -28.19
N GLU A 56 6.14 -2.47 -29.32
CA GLU A 56 6.72 -2.90 -30.62
C GLU A 56 8.25 -3.10 -30.58
N ASP A 57 8.96 -2.42 -29.68
CA ASP A 57 10.41 -2.52 -29.52
C ASP A 57 10.85 -3.63 -28.52
N GLY A 58 9.88 -4.38 -27.99
CA GLY A 58 10.10 -5.45 -27.00
C GLY A 58 10.16 -4.97 -25.55
N GLU A 59 9.87 -3.70 -25.27
CA GLU A 59 9.69 -3.20 -23.90
C GLU A 59 8.42 -3.80 -23.27
N ILE A 60 8.58 -4.45 -22.12
CA ILE A 60 7.49 -4.87 -21.25
C ILE A 60 6.97 -3.60 -20.55
N ALA A 61 5.80 -3.13 -20.99
CA ALA A 61 5.10 -1.99 -20.43
C ALA A 61 4.47 -2.36 -19.07
N ASP A 62 3.86 -3.53 -19.00
CA ASP A 62 3.25 -4.04 -17.78
C ASP A 62 3.22 -5.58 -17.72
N SER A 63 3.10 -6.13 -16.52
CA SER A 63 2.88 -7.57 -16.32
C SER A 63 2.24 -7.87 -14.98
N GLU A 64 1.26 -8.76 -14.97
CA GLU A 64 0.53 -9.17 -13.76
C GLU A 64 0.33 -10.69 -13.71
N CYS A 65 0.18 -11.23 -12.50
CA CYS A 65 -0.17 -12.63 -12.29
C CYS A 65 -1.02 -12.78 -11.02
N ASP A 66 -2.07 -13.59 -11.08
CA ASP A 66 -2.99 -13.86 -9.98
C ASP A 66 -2.44 -14.80 -8.88
N CYS A 67 -1.18 -15.22 -8.99
CA CYS A 67 -0.59 -16.14 -8.04
C CYS A 67 -0.31 -15.45 -6.69
N PRO A 68 -0.37 -16.17 -5.56
CA PRO A 68 -0.29 -15.62 -4.20
C PRO A 68 1.15 -15.22 -3.78
N TYR A 69 1.99 -14.81 -4.73
CA TYR A 69 3.39 -14.47 -4.49
C TYR A 69 3.53 -12.99 -4.13
N ASP A 70 4.05 -12.68 -2.93
CA ASP A 70 4.21 -11.31 -2.41
C ASP A 70 5.68 -10.88 -2.17
N TYR A 71 6.65 -11.77 -2.41
CA TYR A 71 8.07 -11.54 -2.10
C TYR A 71 8.81 -10.67 -3.13
N GLY A 72 8.11 -10.08 -4.09
CA GLY A 72 8.70 -9.17 -5.07
C GLY A 72 7.75 -8.83 -6.22
N PRO A 73 8.13 -7.88 -7.10
CA PRO A 73 7.26 -7.34 -8.14
C PRO A 73 7.01 -8.31 -9.29
N ILE A 74 7.86 -9.32 -9.48
CA ILE A 74 7.76 -10.31 -10.54
C ILE A 74 7.78 -11.70 -9.91
N CYS A 75 6.75 -12.50 -10.19
CA CYS A 75 6.67 -13.89 -9.79
C CYS A 75 7.35 -14.81 -10.83
N LYS A 76 7.50 -16.09 -10.48
CA LYS A 76 8.08 -17.11 -11.38
C LYS A 76 7.25 -17.33 -12.66
N HIS A 77 5.92 -17.13 -12.62
CA HIS A 77 5.06 -17.32 -13.79
C HIS A 77 5.22 -16.17 -14.79
N GLN A 78 5.30 -14.92 -14.33
CA GLN A 78 5.64 -13.77 -15.17
C GLN A 78 7.03 -13.92 -15.79
N ALA A 79 8.03 -14.36 -15.01
CA ALA A 79 9.37 -14.65 -15.54
C ALA A 79 9.35 -15.74 -16.62
N ALA A 80 8.54 -16.79 -16.45
CA ALA A 80 8.36 -17.85 -17.45
C ALA A 80 7.67 -17.32 -18.72
N ALA A 81 6.66 -16.46 -18.59
CA ALA A 81 6.00 -15.80 -19.72
C ALA A 81 6.99 -14.94 -20.52
N PHE A 82 7.90 -14.22 -19.85
CA PHE A 82 8.95 -13.45 -20.54
C PHE A 82 9.92 -14.34 -21.33
N TYR A 83 10.28 -15.52 -20.81
CA TYR A 83 11.09 -16.49 -21.57
C TYR A 83 10.37 -16.98 -22.82
N GLN A 84 9.08 -17.28 -22.70
CA GLN A 84 8.26 -17.75 -23.81
C GLN A 84 8.07 -16.66 -24.87
N LEU A 85 7.80 -15.42 -24.46
CA LEU A 85 7.68 -14.25 -25.35
C LEU A 85 8.98 -13.92 -26.07
N ALA A 86 10.12 -13.95 -25.36
CA ALA A 86 11.42 -13.76 -25.99
C ALA A 86 11.68 -14.81 -27.07
N GLY A 87 11.28 -16.07 -26.83
CA GLY A 87 11.37 -17.16 -27.82
C GLY A 87 10.42 -16.98 -29.02
N MET A 88 9.17 -16.58 -28.77
CA MET A 88 8.17 -16.30 -29.81
C MET A 88 8.62 -15.15 -30.71
N LEU A 89 9.08 -14.04 -30.14
CA LEU A 89 9.44 -12.83 -30.89
C LEU A 89 10.82 -12.92 -31.57
N ASP A 90 11.76 -13.71 -31.06
CA ASP A 90 13.00 -14.04 -31.79
C ASP A 90 12.76 -15.05 -32.92
N GLY A 91 11.77 -15.95 -32.79
CA GLY A 91 11.36 -16.88 -33.85
C GLY A 91 10.70 -16.17 -35.04
N VAL A 92 9.90 -15.13 -34.78
CA VAL A 92 9.25 -14.29 -35.81
C VAL A 92 10.28 -13.62 -36.74
N LYS A 93 11.47 -13.25 -36.23
CA LYS A 93 12.54 -12.64 -37.05
C LYS A 93 13.15 -13.59 -38.10
N GLN A 94 13.02 -14.92 -37.96
CA GLN A 94 13.55 -15.90 -38.91
C GLN A 94 12.51 -16.44 -39.92
N GLU A 95 11.22 -16.36 -39.62
CA GLU A 95 10.15 -16.91 -40.48
C GLU A 95 9.57 -15.93 -41.53
N HIS A 96 10.00 -14.66 -41.53
CA HIS A 96 9.68 -13.66 -42.57
C HIS A 96 10.29 -13.93 -43.97
N ARG A 97 10.48 -15.20 -44.36
CA ARG A 97 10.80 -15.59 -45.75
C ARG A 97 9.86 -16.61 -46.40
N ALA A 98 8.80 -17.07 -45.74
CA ALA A 98 7.74 -17.81 -46.42
C ALA A 98 6.39 -17.65 -45.70
N VAL A 99 5.63 -16.63 -46.10
CA VAL A 99 4.27 -16.37 -45.61
C VAL A 99 3.34 -17.50 -46.05
N LYS A 100 2.94 -18.37 -45.12
CA LYS A 100 1.58 -18.94 -45.14
C LYS A 100 0.70 -17.94 -44.41
N LYS A 101 -0.27 -17.36 -45.12
CA LYS A 101 -1.36 -16.58 -44.52
C LYS A 101 -2.11 -17.48 -43.55
N THR A 102 -1.92 -17.29 -42.27
CA THR A 102 -2.93 -17.64 -41.27
C THR A 102 -3.99 -16.55 -41.31
N GLU A 103 -5.24 -16.94 -41.52
CA GLU A 103 -6.39 -16.03 -41.48
C GLU A 103 -6.49 -15.47 -40.06
N LYS A 104 -6.41 -14.14 -39.89
CA LYS A 104 -6.68 -13.48 -38.61
C LYS A 104 -8.11 -13.86 -38.19
N VAL A 105 -8.25 -14.53 -37.06
CA VAL A 105 -9.56 -14.67 -36.39
C VAL A 105 -9.93 -13.27 -35.91
N PRO A 106 -11.15 -12.76 -36.19
CA PRO A 106 -11.53 -11.41 -35.78
C PRO A 106 -11.60 -11.30 -34.25
N ALA A 107 -11.38 -10.09 -33.72
CA ALA A 107 -11.53 -9.83 -32.28
C ALA A 107 -12.96 -10.18 -31.82
N LEU A 108 -13.19 -10.58 -30.57
CA LEU A 108 -14.55 -10.91 -30.10
C LEU A 108 -15.47 -9.71 -30.30
N GLU A 109 -14.96 -8.51 -30.03
CA GLU A 109 -15.63 -7.25 -30.27
C GLU A 109 -15.99 -7.04 -31.74
N GLU A 110 -15.09 -7.39 -32.67
CA GLU A 110 -15.34 -7.32 -34.12
C GLU A 110 -16.39 -8.35 -34.56
N VAL A 111 -16.29 -9.58 -34.06
CA VAL A 111 -17.29 -10.64 -34.32
C VAL A 111 -18.66 -10.17 -33.81
N LEU A 112 -18.75 -9.68 -32.57
CA LEU A 112 -20.00 -9.19 -31.99
C LEU A 112 -20.52 -7.93 -32.70
N ALA A 113 -19.65 -7.02 -33.16
CA ALA A 113 -20.06 -5.81 -33.88
C ALA A 113 -20.69 -6.12 -35.25
N ASP A 114 -20.26 -7.20 -35.89
CA ASP A 114 -20.78 -7.65 -37.19
C ASP A 114 -22.10 -8.45 -37.07
N LEU A 115 -22.47 -8.89 -35.86
CA LEU A 115 -23.73 -9.61 -35.63
C LEU A 115 -24.95 -8.68 -35.70
N SER A 116 -26.07 -9.26 -36.11
CA SER A 116 -27.35 -8.57 -36.04
C SER A 116 -27.73 -8.31 -34.59
N LYS A 117 -28.57 -7.29 -34.37
CA LYS A 117 -29.11 -7.00 -33.03
C LYS A 117 -29.81 -8.23 -32.43
N GLU A 118 -30.53 -9.00 -33.25
CA GLU A 118 -31.25 -10.21 -32.83
C GLU A 118 -30.28 -11.31 -32.39
N GLU A 119 -29.16 -11.48 -33.10
CA GLU A 119 -28.12 -12.46 -32.75
C GLU A 119 -27.41 -12.07 -31.45
N LEU A 120 -27.09 -10.78 -31.26
CA LEU A 120 -26.54 -10.27 -30.01
C LEU A 120 -27.50 -10.46 -28.83
N VAL A 121 -28.80 -10.19 -29.02
CA VAL A 121 -29.81 -10.44 -27.99
C VAL A 121 -29.88 -11.93 -27.66
N GLN A 122 -29.80 -12.82 -28.66
CA GLN A 122 -29.83 -14.26 -28.44
C GLN A 122 -28.60 -14.74 -27.64
N ILE A 123 -27.40 -14.24 -27.96
CA ILE A 123 -26.18 -14.54 -27.19
C ILE A 123 -26.31 -14.08 -25.75
N LEU A 124 -26.84 -12.87 -25.51
CA LEU A 124 -27.05 -12.36 -24.16
C LEU A 124 -28.09 -13.18 -23.39
N LEU A 125 -29.16 -13.63 -24.05
CA LEU A 125 -30.18 -14.50 -23.44
C LEU A 125 -29.61 -15.88 -23.10
N GLU A 126 -28.75 -16.44 -23.95
CA GLU A 126 -28.05 -17.71 -23.68
C GLU A 126 -27.06 -17.56 -22.54
N ALA A 127 -26.26 -16.49 -22.51
CA ALA A 127 -25.35 -16.21 -21.42
C ALA A 127 -26.10 -16.01 -20.09
N ALA A 128 -27.17 -15.21 -20.11
CA ALA A 128 -28.02 -14.98 -18.94
C ALA A 128 -28.76 -16.25 -18.47
N TYR A 129 -29.03 -17.21 -19.35
CA TYR A 129 -29.62 -18.50 -18.98
C TYR A 129 -28.66 -19.35 -18.12
N TYR A 130 -27.36 -19.27 -18.37
CA TYR A 130 -26.35 -20.00 -17.60
C TYR A 130 -25.78 -19.21 -16.41
N ASP A 131 -25.95 -17.89 -16.40
CA ASP A 131 -25.52 -16.97 -15.35
C ASP A 131 -26.70 -16.11 -14.86
N GLU A 132 -27.35 -16.55 -13.78
CA GLU A 132 -28.45 -15.80 -13.15
C GLU A 132 -28.01 -14.41 -12.64
N GLY A 133 -26.72 -14.22 -12.34
CA GLY A 133 -26.15 -12.92 -11.96
C GLY A 133 -26.16 -11.95 -13.14
N LEU A 134 -25.76 -12.41 -14.33
CA LEU A 134 -25.79 -11.63 -15.55
C LEU A 134 -27.20 -11.18 -15.93
N GLU A 135 -28.20 -12.08 -15.85
CA GLU A 135 -29.61 -11.72 -16.11
C GLU A 135 -30.06 -10.55 -15.23
N ARG A 136 -29.77 -10.64 -13.92
CA ARG A 136 -30.16 -9.61 -12.95
C ARG A 136 -29.47 -8.28 -13.21
N LYS A 137 -28.17 -8.30 -13.54
CA LYS A 137 -27.39 -7.10 -13.88
C LYS A 137 -27.97 -6.39 -15.11
N LEU A 138 -28.25 -7.13 -16.18
CA LEU A 138 -28.85 -6.58 -17.40
C LEU A 138 -30.23 -5.98 -17.14
N LEU A 139 -31.07 -6.66 -16.35
CA LEU A 139 -32.38 -6.15 -15.98
C LEU A 139 -32.28 -4.87 -15.15
N LEU A 140 -31.39 -4.79 -14.14
CA LEU A 140 -31.25 -3.58 -13.33
C LEU A 140 -30.74 -2.40 -14.17
N LYS A 141 -29.76 -2.63 -15.03
CA LYS A 141 -29.12 -1.58 -15.84
C LYS A 141 -30.08 -1.01 -16.88
N TYR A 142 -30.77 -1.88 -17.63
CA TYR A 142 -31.50 -1.46 -18.83
C TYR A 142 -33.03 -1.34 -18.65
N VAL A 143 -33.62 -1.93 -17.61
CA VAL A 143 -35.05 -1.71 -17.34
C VAL A 143 -35.23 -0.36 -16.64
N LYS A 144 -35.80 0.61 -17.37
CA LYS A 144 -36.20 1.90 -16.82
C LYS A 144 -37.60 1.79 -16.21
N GLY A 145 -37.70 2.05 -14.91
CA GLY A 145 -38.96 2.06 -14.16
C GLY A 145 -39.26 3.44 -13.59
N GLY A 146 -40.41 3.60 -12.93
CA GLY A 146 -40.58 4.75 -12.03
C GLY A 146 -39.69 4.62 -10.79
N SER A 147 -39.35 5.72 -10.09
CA SER A 147 -38.39 5.73 -8.97
C SER A 147 -38.62 4.63 -7.93
N LYS A 148 -39.89 4.39 -7.56
CA LYS A 148 -40.27 3.32 -6.60
C LYS A 148 -39.98 1.90 -7.12
N GLN A 149 -40.11 1.67 -8.42
CA GLN A 149 -39.83 0.37 -9.03
C GLN A 149 -38.33 0.13 -9.09
N GLU A 150 -37.54 1.14 -9.45
CA GLU A 150 -36.08 1.04 -9.50
C GLU A 150 -35.49 0.79 -8.11
N LEU A 151 -35.92 1.53 -7.08
CA LEU A 151 -35.48 1.29 -5.71
C LEU A 151 -35.85 -0.12 -5.22
N LYS A 152 -37.05 -0.61 -5.57
CA LYS A 152 -37.47 -1.98 -5.24
C LYS A 152 -36.63 -3.03 -5.98
N ALA A 153 -36.19 -2.74 -7.21
CA ALA A 153 -35.31 -3.61 -7.97
C ALA A 153 -33.91 -3.68 -7.32
N CYS A 154 -33.32 -2.55 -6.93
CA CYS A 154 -32.05 -2.52 -6.18
C CYS A 154 -32.15 -3.33 -4.88
N LYS A 155 -33.22 -3.13 -4.10
CA LYS A 155 -33.44 -3.89 -2.86
C LYS A 155 -33.59 -5.39 -3.09
N LYS A 156 -34.20 -5.79 -4.21
CA LYS A 156 -34.31 -7.20 -4.57
C LYS A 156 -32.94 -7.75 -4.97
N LEU A 157 -32.19 -7.02 -5.80
CA LEU A 157 -30.86 -7.42 -6.25
C LEU A 157 -29.92 -7.67 -5.08
N ILE A 158 -29.82 -6.71 -4.16
CA ILE A 158 -28.99 -6.82 -2.96
C ILE A 158 -29.33 -8.10 -2.19
N LYS A 159 -30.62 -8.35 -1.93
CA LYS A 159 -31.07 -9.56 -1.22
C LYS A 159 -30.74 -10.85 -1.95
N ASP A 160 -30.85 -10.85 -3.28
CA ASP A 160 -30.55 -12.02 -4.09
C ASP A 160 -29.03 -12.32 -4.07
N ILE A 161 -28.17 -11.28 -4.21
CA ILE A 161 -26.71 -11.39 -4.09
C ILE A 161 -26.32 -11.90 -2.69
N VAL A 162 -26.83 -11.27 -1.63
CA VAL A 162 -26.55 -11.69 -0.24
C VAL A 162 -26.96 -13.15 0.00
N ARG A 163 -28.12 -13.58 -0.50
CA ARG A 163 -28.57 -14.98 -0.37
C ARG A 163 -27.66 -15.95 -1.12
N GLU A 164 -27.22 -15.58 -2.32
CA GLU A 164 -26.35 -16.39 -3.14
C GLU A 164 -25.00 -16.62 -2.47
N TYR A 165 -24.31 -15.55 -2.09
CA TYR A 165 -22.96 -15.63 -1.53
C TYR A 165 -22.93 -16.21 -0.11
N LYS A 166 -23.93 -15.92 0.74
CA LYS A 166 -24.02 -16.57 2.06
C LYS A 166 -24.29 -18.08 1.94
N GLY A 167 -24.96 -18.49 0.88
CA GLY A 167 -25.37 -19.87 0.65
C GLY A 167 -26.05 -20.50 1.88
N ARG A 168 -25.84 -21.80 2.07
CA ARG A 168 -26.34 -22.53 3.25
C ARG A 168 -25.51 -22.28 4.51
N GLY A 169 -24.26 -21.82 4.35
CA GLY A 169 -23.32 -21.59 5.44
C GLY A 169 -23.61 -20.31 6.24
N GLY A 170 -24.36 -19.37 5.64
CA GLY A 170 -24.70 -18.11 6.29
C GLY A 170 -23.53 -17.13 6.41
N PHE A 171 -22.40 -17.42 5.75
CA PHE A 171 -21.15 -16.69 5.89
C PHE A 171 -20.38 -16.67 4.56
N ILE A 172 -19.74 -15.55 4.26
CA ILE A 172 -18.97 -15.29 3.04
C ILE A 172 -17.48 -15.31 3.42
N THR A 173 -16.71 -16.20 2.80
CA THR A 173 -15.25 -16.32 3.03
C THR A 173 -14.48 -15.22 2.31
N SER A 174 -13.27 -14.89 2.76
CA SER A 174 -12.41 -13.88 2.13
C SER A 174 -12.26 -14.06 0.62
N ARG A 175 -12.08 -15.30 0.14
CA ARG A 175 -12.01 -15.65 -1.29
C ARG A 175 -13.21 -15.19 -2.14
N ASN A 176 -14.38 -15.06 -1.53
CA ASN A 176 -15.61 -14.68 -2.19
C ASN A 176 -16.03 -13.23 -1.86
N ALA A 177 -15.36 -12.56 -0.91
CA ALA A 177 -15.71 -11.22 -0.46
C ALA A 177 -15.57 -10.22 -1.61
N GLY A 178 -14.45 -10.21 -2.34
CA GLY A 178 -14.27 -9.34 -3.51
C GLY A 178 -15.32 -9.55 -4.61
N ARG A 179 -15.71 -10.80 -4.92
CA ARG A 179 -16.77 -11.04 -5.93
C ARG A 179 -18.14 -10.58 -5.44
N PHE A 180 -18.43 -10.80 -4.16
CA PHE A 180 -19.65 -10.34 -3.51
C PHE A 180 -19.78 -8.81 -3.57
N THR A 181 -18.71 -8.08 -3.24
CA THR A 181 -18.72 -6.61 -3.23
C THR A 181 -18.80 -6.04 -4.64
N ILE A 182 -18.06 -6.59 -5.62
CA ILE A 182 -18.17 -6.21 -7.04
C ILE A 182 -19.60 -6.36 -7.57
N GLU A 183 -20.31 -7.43 -7.19
CA GLU A 183 -21.72 -7.57 -7.58
C GLU A 183 -22.62 -6.53 -6.93
N LEU A 184 -22.37 -6.17 -5.67
CA LEU A 184 -23.10 -5.10 -4.99
C LEU A 184 -22.82 -3.71 -5.59
N GLU A 185 -21.61 -3.46 -6.11
CA GLU A 185 -21.26 -2.20 -6.79
C GLU A 185 -22.17 -1.90 -8.00
N THR A 186 -22.82 -2.90 -8.59
CA THR A 186 -23.80 -2.69 -9.66
C THR A 186 -24.99 -1.82 -9.24
N VAL A 187 -25.33 -1.82 -7.95
CA VAL A 187 -26.34 -0.91 -7.38
C VAL A 187 -25.80 0.52 -7.35
N LEU A 188 -24.51 0.68 -7.08
CA LEU A 188 -23.83 1.98 -7.06
C LEU A 188 -23.68 2.56 -8.46
N GLU A 189 -23.32 1.73 -9.45
CA GLU A 189 -23.35 2.10 -10.87
C GLU A 189 -24.74 2.62 -11.26
N LYS A 190 -25.79 1.88 -10.88
CA LYS A 190 -27.17 2.28 -11.17
C LYS A 190 -27.54 3.60 -10.51
N ALA A 191 -27.09 3.85 -9.28
CA ALA A 191 -27.30 5.13 -8.60
C ALA A 191 -26.64 6.29 -9.36
N GLY A 192 -25.47 6.06 -9.97
CA GLY A 192 -24.78 7.04 -10.82
C GLY A 192 -25.46 7.31 -12.18
N ASP A 193 -26.19 6.34 -12.73
CA ASP A 193 -26.93 6.48 -14.00
C ASP A 193 -28.25 7.25 -13.86
N VAL A 194 -28.70 7.51 -12.64
CA VAL A 194 -29.97 8.18 -12.34
C VAL A 194 -29.76 9.68 -12.20
N SER A 195 -30.56 10.48 -12.93
CA SER A 195 -30.47 11.94 -12.89
C SER A 195 -31.23 12.59 -11.73
N ASP A 196 -31.97 11.81 -10.94
CA ASP A 196 -32.78 12.25 -9.80
C ASP A 196 -31.98 12.06 -8.49
N PRO A 197 -31.41 13.13 -7.89
CA PRO A 197 -30.59 13.02 -6.68
C PRO A 197 -31.29 12.31 -5.52
N GLU A 198 -32.61 12.48 -5.37
CA GLU A 198 -33.39 11.80 -4.32
C GLU A 198 -33.30 10.28 -4.48
N LEU A 199 -33.54 9.79 -5.70
CA LEU A 199 -33.53 8.37 -6.01
C LEU A 199 -32.11 7.80 -5.94
N ALA A 200 -31.11 8.54 -6.43
CA ALA A 200 -29.71 8.15 -6.32
C ALA A 200 -29.29 8.01 -4.84
N ALA A 201 -29.65 8.97 -3.99
CA ALA A 201 -29.40 8.92 -2.56
C ALA A 201 -30.10 7.71 -1.89
N ASP A 202 -31.36 7.42 -2.24
CA ASP A 202 -32.08 6.25 -1.71
C ASP A 202 -31.40 4.93 -2.11
N MET A 203 -30.89 4.82 -3.34
CA MET A 203 -30.16 3.63 -3.80
C MET A 203 -28.82 3.47 -3.08
N SER A 204 -28.04 4.54 -2.95
CA SER A 204 -26.74 4.49 -2.28
C SER A 204 -26.86 4.24 -0.78
N LEU A 205 -27.84 4.85 -0.10
CA LEU A 205 -28.10 4.58 1.32
C LEU A 205 -28.56 3.14 1.56
N LEU A 206 -29.36 2.59 0.64
CA LEU A 206 -29.78 1.18 0.72
C LEU A 206 -28.59 0.22 0.58
N LEU A 207 -27.65 0.53 -0.32
CA LEU A 207 -26.41 -0.24 -0.46
C LEU A 207 -25.53 -0.10 0.78
N LEU A 208 -25.35 1.13 1.29
CA LEU A 208 -24.57 1.41 2.49
C LEU A 208 -25.07 0.62 3.70
N GLU A 209 -26.39 0.58 3.91
CA GLU A 209 -27.02 -0.20 4.99
C GLU A 209 -26.66 -1.69 4.91
N GLU A 210 -26.74 -2.29 3.71
CA GLU A 210 -26.37 -3.71 3.55
C GLU A 210 -24.85 -3.92 3.67
N ALA A 211 -24.04 -3.04 3.09
CA ALA A 211 -22.59 -3.15 3.14
C ALA A 211 -22.08 -3.14 4.59
N ILE A 212 -22.59 -2.24 5.43
CA ILE A 212 -22.25 -2.22 6.87
C ILE A 212 -22.78 -3.48 7.58
N ALA A 213 -24.00 -3.92 7.28
CA ALA A 213 -24.53 -5.16 7.85
C ALA A 213 -23.69 -6.40 7.45
N SER A 214 -23.02 -6.34 6.29
CA SER A 214 -22.26 -7.45 5.74
C SER A 214 -21.00 -7.82 6.52
N PHE A 215 -20.45 -6.91 7.33
CA PHE A 215 -19.36 -7.24 8.27
C PHE A 215 -19.73 -8.36 9.24
N GLN A 216 -21.02 -8.53 9.55
CA GLN A 216 -21.48 -9.59 10.46
C GLN A 216 -21.47 -10.99 9.84
N TYR A 217 -21.33 -11.08 8.51
CA TYR A 217 -21.41 -12.35 7.80
C TYR A 217 -20.38 -12.49 6.68
N THR A 218 -19.37 -11.63 6.63
CA THR A 218 -18.31 -11.64 5.62
C THR A 218 -16.94 -11.55 6.29
N ASP A 219 -16.03 -12.42 5.88
CA ASP A 219 -14.61 -12.31 6.25
C ASP A 219 -13.95 -11.21 5.42
N ASP A 220 -13.90 -10.01 6.00
CA ASP A 220 -13.32 -8.81 5.39
C ASP A 220 -11.82 -8.62 5.68
N SER A 221 -11.09 -9.71 5.91
CA SER A 221 -9.65 -9.63 6.20
C SER A 221 -8.84 -8.95 5.08
N ASP A 222 -9.35 -9.00 3.84
CA ASP A 222 -8.75 -8.38 2.65
C ASP A 222 -9.28 -6.95 2.40
N GLY A 223 -10.29 -6.48 3.17
CA GLY A 223 -10.81 -5.12 3.15
C GLY A 223 -11.81 -4.78 2.03
N ASP A 224 -12.35 -5.79 1.33
CA ASP A 224 -13.30 -5.65 0.23
C ASP A 224 -14.59 -4.90 0.63
N VAL A 225 -15.18 -5.22 1.78
CA VAL A 225 -16.41 -4.59 2.31
C VAL A 225 -16.11 -3.16 2.73
N GLY A 226 -14.99 -2.94 3.43
CA GLY A 226 -14.53 -1.59 3.76
C GLY A 226 -14.36 -0.70 2.52
N PHE A 227 -13.81 -1.26 1.44
CA PHE A 227 -13.68 -0.56 0.16
C PHE A 227 -15.03 -0.21 -0.47
N LEU A 228 -15.99 -1.15 -0.49
CA LEU A 228 -17.35 -0.91 -0.98
C LEU A 228 -18.06 0.21 -0.20
N ILE A 229 -17.93 0.22 1.13
CA ILE A 229 -18.52 1.26 1.99
C ILE A 229 -17.93 2.62 1.65
N LYS A 230 -16.60 2.69 1.52
CA LYS A 230 -15.91 3.94 1.16
C LYS A 230 -16.37 4.45 -0.21
N GLY A 231 -16.38 3.61 -1.24
CA GLY A 231 -16.87 3.99 -2.57
C GLY A 231 -18.34 4.42 -2.57
N THR A 232 -19.16 3.79 -1.72
CA THR A 232 -20.57 4.18 -1.54
C THR A 232 -20.70 5.56 -0.88
N LEU A 233 -19.90 5.86 0.14
CA LEU A 233 -19.87 7.17 0.79
C LEU A 233 -19.36 8.26 -0.17
N GLU A 234 -18.32 7.99 -0.96
CA GLU A 234 -17.83 8.91 -2.01
C GLU A 234 -18.93 9.22 -3.03
N LYS A 235 -19.70 8.22 -3.47
CA LYS A 235 -20.87 8.47 -4.35
C LYS A 235 -21.96 9.29 -3.66
N ILE A 236 -22.23 9.04 -2.38
CA ILE A 236 -23.20 9.83 -1.61
C ILE A 236 -22.72 11.28 -1.50
N GLU A 237 -21.42 11.52 -1.36
CA GLU A 237 -20.82 12.85 -1.36
C GLU A 237 -21.06 13.57 -2.69
N GLU A 238 -20.80 12.91 -3.83
CA GLU A 238 -21.09 13.45 -5.16
C GLU A 238 -22.57 13.83 -5.31
N ILE A 239 -23.49 12.93 -4.92
CA ILE A 239 -24.93 13.18 -4.95
C ILE A 239 -25.29 14.37 -4.05
N ALA A 240 -24.66 14.48 -2.88
CA ALA A 240 -24.88 15.58 -1.95
C ALA A 240 -24.41 16.92 -2.54
N MET A 241 -23.26 16.95 -3.21
CA MET A 241 -22.76 18.15 -3.91
C MET A 241 -23.72 18.61 -5.01
N ASP A 242 -24.20 17.68 -5.84
CA ASP A 242 -25.19 17.97 -6.90
C ASP A 242 -26.52 18.47 -6.30
N ALA A 243 -27.01 17.78 -5.27
CA ALA A 243 -28.25 18.13 -4.59
C ALA A 243 -28.17 19.50 -3.91
N ALA A 244 -27.01 19.89 -3.37
CA ALA A 244 -26.80 21.18 -2.72
C ALA A 244 -27.14 22.37 -3.64
N GLY A 245 -26.87 22.24 -4.94
CA GLY A 245 -27.21 23.26 -5.95
C GLY A 245 -28.65 23.24 -6.45
N SER A 246 -29.42 22.20 -6.14
CA SER A 246 -30.74 21.92 -6.73
C SER A 246 -31.93 22.27 -5.83
N ASP A 247 -33.15 22.08 -6.35
CA ASP A 247 -34.40 22.14 -5.59
C ASP A 247 -34.61 20.91 -4.67
N GLN A 248 -33.81 19.85 -4.85
CA GLN A 248 -33.87 18.63 -4.03
C GLN A 248 -33.00 18.67 -2.77
N ARG A 249 -32.28 19.78 -2.54
CA ARG A 249 -31.38 19.99 -1.41
C ARG A 249 -31.97 19.54 -0.06
N GLU A 250 -33.19 19.98 0.25
CA GLU A 250 -33.85 19.68 1.53
C GLU A 250 -34.11 18.18 1.68
N VAL A 251 -34.57 17.54 0.62
CA VAL A 251 -34.95 16.12 0.62
C VAL A 251 -33.73 15.25 0.81
N VAL A 252 -32.66 15.50 0.05
CA VAL A 252 -31.40 14.74 0.17
C VAL A 252 -30.77 14.95 1.54
N PHE A 253 -30.63 16.20 2.00
CA PHE A 253 -30.08 16.48 3.34
C PHE A 253 -30.83 15.72 4.44
N ASN A 254 -32.16 15.78 4.44
CA ASN A 254 -32.97 15.10 5.44
C ASN A 254 -32.81 13.57 5.41
N LYS A 255 -32.62 12.97 4.23
CA LYS A 255 -32.35 11.52 4.11
C LYS A 255 -30.98 11.16 4.69
N LEU A 256 -29.93 11.88 4.32
CA LEU A 256 -28.57 11.62 4.82
C LEU A 256 -28.53 11.79 6.35
N LEU A 257 -29.10 12.89 6.84
CA LEU A 257 -29.14 13.19 8.27
C LEU A 257 -29.96 12.15 9.06
N LYS A 258 -31.05 11.64 8.48
CA LYS A 258 -31.84 10.54 9.08
C LYS A 258 -31.05 9.24 9.09
N ALA A 259 -30.37 8.90 8.00
CA ALA A 259 -29.55 7.70 7.92
C ALA A 259 -28.38 7.74 8.92
N ALA A 260 -27.71 8.90 9.04
CA ALA A 260 -26.68 9.17 10.04
C ALA A 260 -27.16 9.00 11.50
N ASN A 261 -28.46 9.10 11.76
CA ASN A 261 -29.05 8.87 13.09
C ASN A 261 -29.77 7.53 13.24
N SER A 262 -29.61 6.63 12.27
CA SER A 262 -30.14 5.27 12.36
C SER A 262 -29.19 4.35 13.13
N ASN A 263 -29.66 3.15 13.44
CA ASN A 263 -28.88 2.10 14.09
C ASN A 263 -28.01 1.28 13.11
N MET A 264 -27.94 1.67 11.82
CA MET A 264 -27.15 0.94 10.84
C MET A 264 -25.65 1.00 11.13
N PHE A 265 -25.20 2.00 11.89
CA PHE A 265 -23.81 2.22 12.28
C PHE A 265 -23.47 1.67 13.68
N ASP A 266 -24.35 0.88 14.31
CA ASP A 266 -24.07 0.33 15.63
C ASP A 266 -22.80 -0.54 15.60
N GLY A 267 -21.73 -0.07 16.26
CA GLY A 267 -20.41 -0.71 16.24
C GLY A 267 -19.48 -0.25 15.11
N TRP A 268 -19.91 0.71 14.29
CA TRP A 268 -19.21 1.24 13.12
C TRP A 268 -19.29 2.77 13.06
N ASP A 269 -18.91 3.44 14.16
CA ASP A 269 -19.11 4.88 14.31
C ASP A 269 -18.31 5.70 13.29
N GLU A 270 -17.19 5.19 12.77
CA GLU A 270 -16.39 5.87 11.75
C GLU A 270 -17.21 6.20 10.48
N PHE A 271 -18.01 5.26 9.97
CA PHE A 271 -18.85 5.51 8.80
C PHE A 271 -20.04 6.43 9.12
N GLN A 272 -20.49 6.47 10.38
CA GLN A 272 -21.48 7.45 10.83
C GLN A 272 -20.89 8.87 10.76
N ILE A 273 -19.66 9.04 11.26
CA ILE A 273 -18.93 10.31 11.20
C ILE A 273 -18.72 10.73 9.76
N ASP A 274 -18.35 9.82 8.86
CA ASP A 274 -18.18 10.12 7.44
C ASP A 274 -19.49 10.61 6.81
N LEU A 275 -20.64 9.99 7.12
CA LEU A 275 -21.93 10.45 6.63
C LEU A 275 -22.34 11.82 7.21
N LEU A 276 -22.00 12.11 8.47
CA LEU A 276 -22.19 13.43 9.07
C LEU A 276 -21.24 14.48 8.45
N GLN A 277 -20.02 14.10 8.08
CA GLN A 277 -19.07 14.94 7.35
C GLN A 277 -19.65 15.33 5.99
N ILE A 278 -20.25 14.40 5.25
CA ILE A 278 -20.95 14.71 3.98
C ILE A 278 -22.08 15.72 4.19
N CYS A 279 -22.81 15.65 5.31
CA CYS A 279 -23.88 16.60 5.62
C CYS A 279 -23.38 18.06 5.74
N LEU A 280 -22.08 18.30 5.95
CA LEU A 280 -21.50 19.65 6.00
C LEU A 280 -21.58 20.38 4.65
N ILE A 281 -21.71 19.68 3.53
CA ILE A 281 -21.93 20.27 2.20
C ILE A 281 -23.15 21.22 2.20
N PHE A 282 -24.17 20.90 3.01
CA PHE A 282 -25.39 21.68 3.13
C PHE A 282 -25.29 22.84 4.13
N ALA A 283 -24.21 22.92 4.92
CA ALA A 283 -24.07 23.85 6.03
C ALA A 283 -23.93 25.32 5.62
N SER A 284 -23.83 25.64 4.33
CA SER A 284 -23.90 27.02 3.82
C SER A 284 -25.24 27.70 4.12
N THR A 285 -26.30 26.90 4.29
CA THR A 285 -27.63 27.38 4.69
C THR A 285 -27.81 27.24 6.21
N ASP A 286 -28.14 28.33 6.90
CA ASP A 286 -28.28 28.35 8.37
C ASP A 286 -29.25 27.29 8.90
N TYR A 287 -30.36 27.04 8.20
CA TYR A 287 -31.32 26.00 8.59
C TYR A 287 -30.68 24.60 8.68
N TYR A 288 -29.95 24.16 7.64
CA TYR A 288 -29.30 22.83 7.65
C TYR A 288 -28.13 22.78 8.63
N ARG A 289 -27.38 23.89 8.74
CA ARG A 289 -26.30 24.02 9.72
C ARG A 289 -26.78 23.79 11.14
N GLU A 290 -27.86 24.44 11.55
CA GLU A 290 -28.42 24.29 12.89
C GLU A 290 -28.97 22.87 13.14
N GLN A 291 -29.60 22.24 12.14
CA GLN A 291 -30.04 20.85 12.27
C GLN A 291 -28.87 19.88 12.48
N LEU A 292 -27.82 20.02 11.69
CA LEU A 292 -26.61 19.20 11.81
C LEU A 292 -25.92 19.42 13.15
N ARG A 293 -25.74 20.69 13.55
CA ARG A 293 -25.18 21.06 14.85
C ARG A 293 -25.95 20.43 16.01
N ASN A 294 -27.28 20.56 16.02
CA ASN A 294 -28.13 19.99 17.08
C ASN A 294 -27.97 18.48 17.20
N ILE A 295 -27.84 17.77 16.06
CA ILE A 295 -27.61 16.33 16.06
C ILE A 295 -26.26 15.98 16.65
N ILE A 296 -25.19 16.64 16.21
CA ILE A 296 -23.83 16.39 16.71
C ILE A 296 -23.76 16.68 18.22
N GLU A 297 -24.29 17.82 18.68
CA GLU A 297 -24.37 18.15 20.10
C GLU A 297 -25.20 17.13 20.89
N SER A 298 -26.31 16.64 20.33
CA SER A 298 -27.13 15.60 20.98
C SER A 298 -26.41 14.24 21.09
N GLN A 299 -25.50 13.92 20.17
CA GLN A 299 -24.70 12.71 20.21
C GLN A 299 -23.58 12.86 21.23
N LEU A 300 -22.89 14.01 21.26
CA LEU A 300 -21.89 14.34 22.28
C LEU A 300 -22.43 14.25 23.71
N LEU A 301 -23.70 14.61 23.94
CA LEU A 301 -24.37 14.48 25.24
C LEU A 301 -24.64 13.02 25.65
N ARG A 302 -24.72 12.09 24.70
CA ARG A 302 -24.98 10.67 24.93
C ARG A 302 -23.69 9.87 25.19
N GLU A 303 -22.52 10.43 24.85
CA GLU A 303 -21.23 9.77 25.06
C GLU A 303 -20.91 9.58 26.54
N ALA A 304 -20.58 8.34 26.91
CA ALA A 304 -20.10 8.03 28.25
C ALA A 304 -18.68 8.59 28.45
N PRO A 305 -18.33 9.14 29.62
CA PRO A 305 -17.09 9.89 29.81
C PRO A 305 -15.78 9.08 29.72
N ASP A 306 -15.80 7.74 29.76
CA ASP A 306 -14.63 6.99 30.28
C ASP A 306 -14.23 5.71 29.49
N ASP A 307 -14.54 5.65 28.19
CA ASP A 307 -14.02 4.61 27.30
C ASP A 307 -13.06 5.19 26.23
N ARG A 308 -11.99 4.46 25.89
CA ARG A 308 -11.01 4.87 24.88
C ARG A 308 -11.67 5.01 23.51
N TYR A 309 -12.61 4.12 23.18
CA TYR A 309 -13.34 4.17 21.91
C TYR A 309 -14.30 5.38 21.88
N SER A 310 -15.02 5.63 22.99
CA SER A 310 -15.80 6.88 23.20
C SER A 310 -14.93 8.14 23.00
N LYS A 311 -13.67 8.13 23.45
CA LYS A 311 -12.76 9.27 23.27
C LYS A 311 -12.51 9.62 21.79
N TYR A 312 -12.26 8.64 20.93
CA TYR A 312 -12.02 8.88 19.49
C TYR A 312 -13.27 9.37 18.77
N ARG A 313 -14.42 8.76 19.06
CA ARG A 313 -15.70 9.21 18.49
C ARG A 313 -16.04 10.63 18.93
N LYS A 314 -15.88 10.93 20.22
CA LYS A 314 -16.06 12.27 20.77
C LYS A 314 -15.13 13.29 20.11
N GLU A 315 -13.85 12.97 19.93
CA GLU A 315 -12.91 13.82 19.20
C GLU A 315 -13.40 14.12 17.77
N SER A 316 -13.90 13.10 17.07
CA SER A 316 -14.41 13.22 15.70
C SER A 316 -15.67 14.08 15.60
N LEU A 317 -16.62 13.92 16.52
CA LEU A 317 -17.82 14.78 16.59
C LEU A 317 -17.48 16.24 16.91
N LEU A 318 -16.51 16.46 17.83
CA LEU A 318 -16.03 17.81 18.12
C LEU A 318 -15.32 18.43 16.90
N GLN A 319 -14.61 17.64 16.10
CA GLN A 319 -14.01 18.10 14.84
C GLN A 319 -15.07 18.59 13.86
N LEU A 320 -16.19 17.87 13.71
CA LEU A 320 -17.32 18.33 12.88
C LEU A 320 -17.91 19.66 13.38
N LEU A 321 -18.11 19.81 14.70
CA LEU A 321 -18.56 21.09 15.28
C LEU A 321 -17.56 22.22 15.05
N TYR A 322 -16.27 21.93 15.20
CA TYR A 322 -15.22 22.91 14.94
C TYR A 322 -15.24 23.36 13.48
N GLN A 323 -15.37 22.46 12.51
CA GLN A 323 -15.48 22.83 11.09
C GLN A 323 -16.67 23.78 10.84
N LEU A 324 -17.82 23.53 11.47
CA LEU A 324 -18.97 24.43 11.40
C LEU A 324 -18.67 25.83 11.97
N LEU A 325 -18.00 25.89 13.12
CA LEU A 325 -17.63 27.14 13.78
C LEU A 325 -16.55 27.91 13.00
N ASP A 326 -15.55 27.21 12.48
CA ASP A 326 -14.43 27.80 11.75
C ASP A 326 -14.89 28.38 10.41
N GLN A 327 -15.80 27.69 9.71
CA GLN A 327 -16.29 28.11 8.41
C GLN A 327 -17.37 29.20 8.47
N TYR A 328 -18.23 29.17 9.50
CA TYR A 328 -19.43 30.03 9.53
C TYR A 328 -19.60 30.88 10.80
N GLY A 329 -18.80 30.63 11.83
CA GLY A 329 -18.82 31.38 13.09
C GLY A 329 -17.78 32.52 13.11
N PRO A 330 -17.76 33.33 14.18
CA PRO A 330 -16.70 34.30 14.42
C PRO A 330 -15.36 33.58 14.65
N ALA A 331 -14.28 34.05 14.01
CA ALA A 331 -12.95 33.45 14.14
C ALA A 331 -12.46 33.33 15.60
N GLU A 332 -12.88 34.27 16.46
CA GLU A 332 -12.56 34.27 17.89
C GLU A 332 -13.22 33.10 18.64
N GLU A 333 -14.45 32.72 18.25
CA GLU A 333 -15.17 31.60 18.84
C GLU A 333 -14.56 30.27 18.41
N ALA A 334 -14.24 30.11 17.13
CA ALA A 334 -13.55 28.92 16.60
C ALA A 334 -12.18 28.73 17.26
N MET A 335 -11.42 29.83 17.43
CA MET A 335 -10.13 29.81 18.11
C MET A 335 -10.26 29.41 19.58
N LYS A 336 -11.24 29.98 20.29
CA LYS A 336 -11.51 29.63 21.68
C LYS A 336 -11.91 28.17 21.82
N PHE A 337 -12.76 27.67 20.92
CA PHE A 337 -13.17 26.27 20.89
C PHE A 337 -11.97 25.34 20.74
N MET A 338 -11.06 25.63 19.80
CA MET A 338 -9.84 24.84 19.61
C MET A 338 -8.95 24.83 20.87
N GLN A 339 -8.78 26.00 21.52
CA GLN A 339 -7.99 26.13 22.75
C GLN A 339 -8.58 25.35 23.93
N GLU A 340 -9.90 25.29 24.06
CA GLU A 340 -10.58 24.51 25.12
C GLU A 340 -10.44 22.99 24.92
N HIS A 341 -10.15 22.54 23.69
CA HIS A 341 -10.09 21.13 23.31
C HIS A 341 -8.67 20.59 23.06
N LEU A 342 -7.61 21.29 23.48
CA LEU A 342 -6.21 20.87 23.29
C LEU A 342 -5.81 19.56 23.96
N HIS A 343 -6.67 18.98 24.80
CA HIS A 343 -6.48 17.64 25.34
C HIS A 343 -6.61 16.53 24.28
N PHE A 344 -7.19 16.86 23.14
CA PHE A 344 -7.25 16.02 21.94
C PHE A 344 -6.11 16.34 20.98
N SER A 345 -5.46 15.30 20.46
CA SER A 345 -4.26 15.45 19.64
C SER A 345 -4.55 16.11 18.28
N SER A 346 -5.75 15.90 17.71
CA SER A 346 -6.17 16.52 16.45
C SER A 346 -6.23 18.05 16.57
N PHE A 347 -6.90 18.56 17.62
CA PHE A 347 -7.02 19.99 17.89
C PHE A 347 -5.68 20.64 18.18
N ARG A 348 -4.79 19.96 18.92
CA ARG A 348 -3.44 20.47 19.13
C ARG A 348 -2.66 20.58 17.83
N LYS A 349 -2.74 19.57 16.97
CA LYS A 349 -2.08 19.58 15.66
C LYS A 349 -2.58 20.77 14.82
N GLN A 350 -3.89 20.94 14.72
CA GLN A 350 -4.50 22.06 13.98
C GLN A 350 -4.06 23.42 14.53
N LEU A 351 -4.02 23.58 15.86
CA LEU A 351 -3.56 24.83 16.47
C LEU A 351 -2.09 25.12 16.15
N LEU A 352 -1.23 24.10 16.20
CA LEU A 352 0.18 24.20 15.87
C LEU A 352 0.40 24.54 14.39
N GLU A 353 -0.38 23.93 13.49
CA GLU A 353 -0.36 24.21 12.05
C GLU A 353 -0.78 25.67 11.78
N LYS A 354 -1.89 26.12 12.37
CA LYS A 354 -2.36 27.50 12.27
C LYS A 354 -1.32 28.51 12.78
N TYR A 355 -0.73 28.28 13.94
CA TYR A 355 0.31 29.16 14.48
C TYR A 355 1.60 29.14 13.65
N LEU A 356 1.94 28.03 13.00
CA LEU A 356 3.07 28.01 12.06
C LEU A 356 2.76 28.84 10.81
N GLU A 357 1.58 28.68 10.21
CA GLU A 357 1.14 29.45 9.04
C GLU A 357 1.12 30.97 9.32
N GLU A 358 0.61 31.35 10.50
CA GLU A 358 0.55 32.74 10.97
C GLU A 358 1.90 33.25 11.54
N SER A 359 2.97 32.45 11.49
CA SER A 359 4.31 32.79 12.02
C SER A 359 4.34 33.14 13.52
N HIS A 360 3.40 32.60 14.30
CA HIS A 360 3.32 32.73 15.75
C HIS A 360 4.21 31.69 16.47
N TYR A 361 5.50 31.66 16.13
CA TYR A 361 6.44 30.61 16.55
C TYR A 361 6.60 30.45 18.06
N GLU A 362 6.52 31.53 18.85
CA GLU A 362 6.56 31.42 20.32
C GLU A 362 5.37 30.62 20.87
N LYS A 363 4.18 30.81 20.29
CA LYS A 363 2.99 30.05 20.68
C LYS A 363 3.08 28.59 20.23
N VAL A 364 3.72 28.32 19.09
CA VAL A 364 4.01 26.94 18.65
C VAL A 364 4.86 26.23 19.71
N ILE A 365 5.90 26.89 20.21
CA ILE A 365 6.78 26.33 21.26
C ILE A 365 5.97 26.04 22.54
N GLU A 366 5.15 27.00 23.00
CA GLU A 366 4.32 26.84 24.19
C GLU A 366 3.36 25.64 24.07
N VAL A 367 2.61 25.57 22.97
CA VAL A 367 1.62 24.51 22.74
C VAL A 367 2.30 23.15 22.55
N ALA A 368 3.44 23.09 21.86
CA ALA A 368 4.20 21.86 21.66
C ALA A 368 4.74 21.32 22.99
N LEU A 369 5.34 22.17 23.84
CA LEU A 369 5.84 21.76 25.16
C LEU A 369 4.71 21.24 26.06
N ALA A 370 3.55 21.91 26.08
CA ALA A 370 2.39 21.44 26.81
C ALA A 370 1.90 20.07 26.27
N GLY A 371 1.95 19.87 24.96
CA GLY A 371 1.63 18.58 24.33
C GLY A 371 2.61 17.47 24.69
N GLU A 372 3.92 17.77 24.72
CA GLU A 372 4.97 16.81 25.12
C GLU A 372 4.75 16.31 26.56
N ASP A 373 4.36 17.19 27.48
CA ASP A 373 4.04 16.82 28.87
C ASP A 373 2.74 16.02 28.97
N GLN A 374 1.67 16.48 28.30
CA GLN A 374 0.37 15.81 28.33
C GLN A 374 0.44 14.39 27.76
N ASP A 375 1.11 14.22 26.62
CA ASP A 375 1.11 12.96 25.87
C ASP A 375 2.37 12.13 26.14
N ARG A 376 3.04 12.35 27.28
CA ARG A 376 4.32 11.70 27.66
C ARG A 376 4.36 10.17 27.52
N GLU A 377 3.20 9.51 27.62
CA GLU A 377 3.06 8.05 27.50
C GLU A 377 2.99 7.57 26.04
N TYR A 378 2.76 8.49 25.09
CA TYR A 378 2.61 8.23 23.67
C TYR A 378 3.81 8.76 22.90
N ALA A 379 4.88 7.96 22.82
CA ALA A 379 6.16 8.35 22.19
C ALA A 379 6.00 8.94 20.77
N GLY A 380 5.06 8.42 19.97
CA GLY A 380 4.76 8.94 18.64
C GLY A 380 4.19 10.38 18.66
N LEU A 381 3.32 10.70 19.62
CA LEU A 381 2.78 12.06 19.79
C LEU A 381 3.84 13.01 20.32
N VAL A 382 4.64 12.60 21.31
CA VAL A 382 5.76 13.40 21.83
C VAL A 382 6.74 13.76 20.69
N THR A 383 7.09 12.79 19.86
CA THR A 383 7.95 13.01 18.68
C THR A 383 7.34 14.04 17.73
N LYS A 384 6.05 13.89 17.43
CA LYS A 384 5.30 14.83 16.58
C LYS A 384 5.30 16.26 17.15
N TRP A 385 5.12 16.44 18.46
CA TRP A 385 5.17 17.77 19.09
C TRP A 385 6.57 18.37 19.07
N LYS A 386 7.61 17.56 19.30
CA LYS A 386 9.00 17.98 19.12
C LYS A 386 9.30 18.45 17.71
N GLU A 387 8.75 17.82 16.67
CA GLU A 387 8.90 18.27 15.28
C GLU A 387 8.33 19.67 15.04
N TYR A 388 7.15 19.99 15.60
CA TYR A 388 6.59 21.35 15.55
C TYR A 388 7.48 22.37 16.27
N ARG A 389 7.96 22.01 17.47
CA ARG A 389 8.89 22.85 18.25
C ARG A 389 10.21 23.07 17.50
N TYR A 390 10.73 22.05 16.83
CA TYR A 390 11.91 22.13 15.97
C TYR A 390 11.72 23.13 14.82
N LYS A 391 10.58 23.05 14.11
CA LYS A 391 10.22 24.02 13.05
C LYS A 391 10.17 25.45 13.59
N ALA A 392 9.60 25.65 14.77
CA ALA A 392 9.53 26.96 15.41
C ALA A 392 10.93 27.51 15.80
N TYR A 393 11.79 26.69 16.39
CA TYR A 393 13.17 27.09 16.70
C TYR A 393 13.96 27.49 15.44
N LYS A 394 13.81 26.71 14.36
CA LYS A 394 14.42 27.00 13.07
C LYS A 394 13.97 28.35 12.52
N ALA A 395 12.67 28.63 12.55
CA ALA A 395 12.10 29.88 12.05
C ALA A 395 12.51 31.10 12.89
N LEU A 396 12.67 30.95 14.20
CA LEU A 396 13.14 32.00 15.11
C LEU A 396 14.67 32.20 15.10
N GLY A 397 15.43 31.35 14.40
CA GLY A 397 16.89 31.39 14.40
C GLY A 397 17.52 30.97 15.74
N ARG A 398 16.78 30.22 16.57
CA ARG A 398 17.21 29.71 17.88
C ARG A 398 18.09 28.46 17.73
N LYS A 399 19.31 28.68 17.24
CA LYS A 399 20.23 27.60 16.81
C LYS A 399 20.62 26.65 17.93
N GLU A 400 20.83 27.14 19.15
CA GLU A 400 21.23 26.30 20.29
C GLU A 400 20.10 25.33 20.68
N GLU A 401 18.88 25.84 20.84
CA GLU A 401 17.72 25.01 21.15
C GLU A 401 17.37 24.05 19.99
N GLN A 402 17.46 24.54 18.74
CA GLN A 402 17.27 23.73 17.54
C GLN A 402 18.27 22.57 17.49
N GLN A 403 19.57 22.83 17.73
CA GLN A 403 20.61 21.80 17.70
C GLN A 403 20.42 20.77 18.81
N SER A 404 20.06 21.22 20.02
CA SER A 404 19.79 20.34 21.15
C SER A 404 18.63 19.38 20.83
N LEU A 405 17.54 19.91 20.29
CA LEU A 405 16.35 19.11 19.95
C LEU A 405 16.59 18.18 18.75
N ALA A 406 17.29 18.62 17.70
CA ALA A 406 17.66 17.74 16.60
C ALA A 406 18.57 16.60 17.06
N ARG A 407 19.50 16.85 17.99
CA ARG A 407 20.33 15.80 18.58
C ARG A 407 19.50 14.80 19.35
N GLU A 408 18.52 15.24 20.13
CA GLU A 408 17.59 14.35 20.83
C GLU A 408 16.80 13.47 19.87
N LEU A 409 16.15 14.05 18.86
CA LEU A 409 15.37 13.32 17.85
C LEU A 409 16.21 12.33 17.04
N PHE A 410 17.44 12.73 16.68
CA PHE A 410 18.40 11.84 16.01
C PHE A 410 18.72 10.61 16.88
N LEU A 411 19.00 10.80 18.17
CA LEU A 411 19.28 9.71 19.10
C LEU A 411 18.05 8.83 19.40
N ASP A 412 16.85 9.34 19.17
CA ASP A 412 15.60 8.58 19.29
C ASP A 412 15.29 7.75 18.03
N GLY A 413 15.99 7.98 16.92
CA GLY A 413 15.87 7.16 15.70
C GLY A 413 15.65 7.93 14.41
N ASP A 414 15.45 9.24 14.47
CA ASP A 414 15.19 10.07 13.29
C ASP A 414 16.50 10.46 12.59
N PHE A 415 16.99 9.56 11.73
CA PHE A 415 18.18 9.82 10.92
C PHE A 415 17.97 10.95 9.89
N GLY A 416 16.71 11.28 9.53
CA GLY A 416 16.40 12.33 8.56
C GLY A 416 16.94 13.70 8.97
N LEU A 417 16.99 13.96 10.27
CA LEU A 417 17.51 15.21 10.83
C LEU A 417 19.04 15.32 10.84
N TYR A 418 19.79 14.25 10.55
CA TYR A 418 21.26 14.27 10.65
C TYR A 418 21.90 15.35 9.78
N GLY A 419 21.39 15.57 8.56
CA GLY A 419 21.93 16.60 7.66
C GLY A 419 21.84 18.01 8.24
N GLU A 420 20.66 18.38 8.78
CA GLU A 420 20.48 19.68 9.42
C GLU A 420 21.27 19.77 10.73
N LEU A 421 21.27 18.70 11.51
CA LEU A 421 22.02 18.61 12.76
C LEU A 421 23.53 18.81 12.54
N LYS A 422 24.09 18.24 11.46
CA LYS A 422 25.49 18.44 11.06
C LYS A 422 25.77 19.89 10.68
N GLU A 423 24.89 20.55 9.94
CA GLU A 423 25.04 21.97 9.59
C GLU A 423 24.98 22.88 10.82
N LEU A 424 24.12 22.58 11.81
CA LEU A 424 24.06 23.31 13.07
C LEU A 424 25.33 23.10 13.91
N GLY A 425 25.95 21.92 13.81
CA GLY A 425 27.17 21.54 14.52
C GLY A 425 28.50 21.84 13.84
N LYS A 426 28.49 22.46 12.64
CA LYS A 426 29.70 22.58 11.79
C LYS A 426 30.86 23.37 12.39
N GLU A 427 30.59 24.26 13.35
CA GLU A 427 31.63 25.02 14.05
C GLU A 427 32.39 24.17 15.08
N ASN A 428 31.85 23.01 15.44
CA ASN A 428 32.49 22.07 16.36
C ASN A 428 33.12 20.91 15.58
N GLU A 429 34.44 20.95 15.41
CA GLU A 429 35.20 19.90 14.70
C GLU A 429 35.04 18.50 15.32
N ARG A 430 34.69 18.41 16.62
CA ARG A 430 34.43 17.15 17.31
C ARG A 430 32.96 16.74 17.30
N PHE A 431 32.11 17.42 16.54
CA PHE A 431 30.67 17.15 16.51
C PHE A 431 30.36 15.70 16.14
N TYR A 432 30.96 15.22 15.05
CA TYR A 432 30.83 13.85 14.58
C TYR A 432 31.30 12.82 15.61
N GLU A 433 32.50 13.03 16.19
CA GLU A 433 33.07 12.13 17.19
C GLU A 433 32.18 12.03 18.44
N LYS A 434 31.67 13.16 18.94
CA LYS A 434 30.75 13.17 20.09
C LYS A 434 29.47 12.37 19.81
N LEU A 435 28.87 12.52 18.63
CA LEU A 435 27.69 11.72 18.25
C LEU A 435 28.00 10.23 18.20
N LYS A 436 29.15 9.84 17.66
CA LYS A 436 29.60 8.44 17.66
C LYS A 436 29.77 7.90 19.08
N GLU A 437 30.45 8.66 19.96
CA GLU A 437 30.67 8.28 21.36
C GLU A 437 29.34 8.07 22.10
N GLU A 438 28.36 8.92 21.86
CA GLU A 438 27.03 8.82 22.48
C GLU A 438 26.24 7.60 22.01
N LEU A 439 26.27 7.31 20.69
CA LEU A 439 25.64 6.12 20.13
C LEU A 439 26.29 4.83 20.65
N LYS A 440 27.62 4.83 20.83
CA LYS A 440 28.38 3.70 21.40
C LYS A 440 28.19 3.54 22.91
N GLY A 441 28.01 4.64 23.64
CA GLY A 441 27.91 4.66 25.09
C GLY A 441 26.54 4.29 25.66
N ASN A 442 25.52 4.18 24.80
CA ASN A 442 24.15 3.92 25.21
C ASN A 442 23.62 2.63 24.55
N ASN A 443 23.04 1.72 25.33
CA ASN A 443 22.57 0.40 24.86
C ASN A 443 21.12 0.44 24.35
N ARG A 444 20.74 1.42 23.53
CA ARG A 444 19.42 1.41 22.88
C ARG A 444 19.43 0.45 21.71
N TRP A 445 18.31 -0.26 21.50
CA TRP A 445 18.17 -1.30 20.49
C TRP A 445 18.41 -0.82 19.04
N ASN A 446 18.24 0.48 18.77
CA ASN A 446 18.40 1.11 17.45
C ASN A 446 19.78 1.77 17.23
N ASN A 447 20.62 1.90 18.27
CA ASN A 447 21.86 2.68 18.20
C ASN A 447 22.89 2.08 17.24
N GLU A 448 23.01 0.76 17.17
CA GLU A 448 23.95 0.11 16.25
C GLU A 448 23.57 0.38 14.79
N ARG A 449 22.26 0.38 14.47
CA ARG A 449 21.74 0.76 13.15
C ARG A 449 22.03 2.23 12.83
N LEU A 450 21.73 3.14 13.76
CA LEU A 450 21.98 4.57 13.58
C LEU A 450 23.48 4.87 13.41
N LEU A 451 24.33 4.21 14.20
CA LEU A 451 25.78 4.33 14.10
C LEU A 451 26.27 3.86 12.73
N LEU A 452 25.77 2.72 12.23
CA LEU A 452 26.11 2.23 10.90
C LEU A 452 25.69 3.22 9.80
N GLN A 453 24.46 3.75 9.86
CA GLN A 453 23.99 4.77 8.91
C GLN A 453 24.85 6.03 8.95
N LEU A 454 25.24 6.46 10.15
CA LEU A 454 26.10 7.61 10.38
C LEU A 454 27.50 7.40 9.77
N ILE A 455 28.11 6.25 10.03
CA ILE A 455 29.41 5.85 9.45
C ILE A 455 29.34 5.79 7.92
N GLU A 456 28.28 5.19 7.37
CA GLU A 456 28.08 5.11 5.91
C GLU A 456 27.93 6.49 5.29
N LYS A 457 27.19 7.41 5.94
CA LYS A 457 26.94 8.77 5.46
C LYS A 457 28.20 9.63 5.43
N GLU A 458 29.05 9.49 6.45
CA GLU A 458 30.31 10.24 6.57
C GLU A 458 31.50 9.54 5.88
N ASN A 459 31.27 8.34 5.34
CA ASN A 459 32.31 7.51 4.71
C ASN A 459 33.53 7.27 5.63
N ASP A 460 33.28 7.09 6.93
CA ASP A 460 34.31 6.82 7.94
C ASP A 460 34.78 5.36 7.83
N THR A 461 35.82 5.15 7.02
CA THR A 461 36.36 3.81 6.75
C THR A 461 37.01 3.17 7.97
N GLU A 462 37.54 3.96 8.90
CA GLU A 462 38.18 3.45 10.11
C GLU A 462 37.13 2.82 11.03
N GLU A 463 36.05 3.55 11.29
CA GLU A 463 34.96 3.08 12.13
C GLU A 463 34.17 1.95 11.45
N LEU A 464 33.99 2.01 10.12
CA LEU A 464 33.38 0.94 9.36
C LEU A 464 34.17 -0.37 9.47
N MET A 465 35.51 -0.30 9.47
CA MET A 465 36.35 -1.46 9.69
C MET A 465 36.17 -2.04 11.10
N ILE A 466 36.09 -1.19 12.14
CA ILE A 466 35.80 -1.61 13.52
C ILE A 466 34.44 -2.32 13.59
N PHE A 467 33.42 -1.78 12.93
CA PHE A 467 32.09 -2.37 12.86
C PHE A 467 32.12 -3.76 12.22
N VAL A 468 32.77 -3.90 11.06
CA VAL A 468 32.85 -5.17 10.32
C VAL A 468 33.65 -6.24 11.09
N ARG A 469 34.68 -5.86 11.87
CA ARG A 469 35.37 -6.79 12.77
C ARG A 469 34.43 -7.42 13.80
N LYS A 470 33.53 -6.62 14.37
CA LYS A 470 32.53 -7.10 15.34
C LYS A 470 31.40 -7.88 14.67
N ASN A 471 31.06 -7.52 13.44
CA ASN A 471 29.96 -8.10 12.67
C ASN A 471 30.43 -8.63 11.29
N PRO A 472 31.14 -9.79 11.23
CA PRO A 472 31.72 -10.30 10.00
C PRO A 472 30.73 -10.55 8.86
N SER A 473 29.43 -10.73 9.14
CA SER A 473 28.39 -10.92 8.12
C SER A 473 28.24 -9.72 7.18
N TYR A 474 28.65 -8.52 7.59
CA TYR A 474 28.61 -7.32 6.76
C TYR A 474 29.80 -7.17 5.80
N ILE A 475 30.77 -8.10 5.85
CA ILE A 475 31.99 -8.03 5.03
C ILE A 475 31.66 -8.01 3.53
N GLU A 476 30.65 -8.75 3.09
CA GLU A 476 30.25 -8.79 1.66
C GLU A 476 29.75 -7.43 1.18
N LYS A 477 29.02 -6.70 2.01
CA LYS A 477 28.50 -5.36 1.69
C LYS A 477 29.63 -4.33 1.60
N TYR A 478 30.61 -4.38 2.50
CA TYR A 478 31.60 -3.31 2.67
C TYR A 478 33.01 -3.60 2.15
N ALA A 479 33.31 -4.85 1.76
CA ALA A 479 34.65 -5.24 1.31
C ALA A 479 35.20 -4.35 0.20
N GLY A 480 34.38 -3.99 -0.79
CA GLY A 480 34.79 -3.11 -1.88
C GLY A 480 35.22 -1.71 -1.42
N LYS A 481 34.54 -1.15 -0.41
CA LYS A 481 34.87 0.17 0.16
C LYS A 481 36.14 0.10 1.03
N LEU A 482 36.28 -0.97 1.81
CA LEU A 482 37.36 -1.11 2.79
C LEU A 482 38.68 -1.60 2.18
N ALA A 483 38.63 -2.30 1.04
CA ALA A 483 39.83 -2.91 0.45
C ALA A 483 40.89 -1.93 -0.05
N ASN A 484 40.56 -0.65 -0.23
CA ASN A 484 41.55 0.37 -0.60
C ASN A 484 42.61 0.57 0.49
N HIS A 485 42.20 0.49 1.76
CA HIS A 485 43.08 0.78 2.92
C HIS A 485 43.32 -0.46 3.81
N TYR A 486 42.44 -1.46 3.76
CA TYR A 486 42.45 -2.62 4.66
C TYR A 486 42.46 -3.96 3.90
N LYS A 487 43.07 -4.02 2.71
CA LYS A 487 42.98 -5.19 1.81
C LYS A 487 43.23 -6.53 2.49
N GLU A 488 44.36 -6.68 3.17
CA GLU A 488 44.76 -7.95 3.82
C GLU A 488 43.76 -8.36 4.91
N GLU A 489 43.32 -7.39 5.71
CA GLU A 489 42.41 -7.63 6.81
C GLU A 489 41.00 -7.99 6.34
N VAL A 490 40.46 -7.23 5.38
CA VAL A 490 39.16 -7.51 4.74
C VAL A 490 39.17 -8.89 4.12
N THR A 491 40.25 -9.25 3.43
CA THR A 491 40.43 -10.57 2.82
C THR A 491 40.44 -11.68 3.87
N GLY A 492 41.13 -11.47 5.00
CA GLY A 492 41.13 -12.39 6.13
C GLY A 492 39.75 -12.60 6.75
N ILE A 493 39.00 -11.53 7.03
CA ILE A 493 37.65 -11.61 7.59
C ILE A 493 36.69 -12.29 6.61
N TYR A 494 36.75 -11.93 5.33
CA TYR A 494 35.87 -12.50 4.31
C TYR A 494 36.13 -14.00 4.15
N ARG A 495 37.40 -14.41 4.17
CA ARG A 495 37.79 -15.82 4.17
C ARG A 495 37.16 -16.59 5.35
N VAL A 496 37.28 -16.06 6.57
CA VAL A 496 36.67 -16.68 7.76
C VAL A 496 35.14 -16.73 7.66
N TYR A 497 34.52 -15.67 7.15
CA TYR A 497 33.08 -15.61 6.93
C TYR A 497 32.60 -16.70 5.96
N ILE A 498 33.29 -16.90 4.84
CA ILE A 498 32.98 -17.96 3.87
C ILE A 498 33.08 -19.35 4.51
N TYR A 499 34.11 -19.62 5.31
CA TYR A 499 34.23 -20.91 6.00
C TYR A 499 33.08 -21.16 6.99
N ASN A 500 32.63 -20.13 7.72
CA ASN A 500 31.52 -20.25 8.66
C ASN A 500 30.19 -20.54 7.93
N GLU A 501 29.91 -19.83 6.84
CA GLU A 501 28.74 -20.08 5.99
C GLU A 501 28.77 -21.47 5.35
N ALA A 502 29.93 -21.93 4.89
CA ALA A 502 30.10 -23.28 4.34
C ALA A 502 29.84 -24.38 5.39
N LYS A 503 30.21 -24.12 6.66
CA LYS A 503 29.98 -25.05 7.77
C LYS A 503 28.50 -25.16 8.15
N SER A 504 27.76 -24.05 8.12
CA SER A 504 26.32 -24.03 8.41
C SER A 504 25.47 -24.51 7.23
N ALA A 505 26.01 -24.49 6.00
CA ALA A 505 25.30 -24.95 4.81
C ALA A 505 25.01 -26.47 4.84
N SER A 506 23.74 -26.81 4.56
CA SER A 506 23.18 -28.16 4.65
C SER A 506 22.42 -28.60 3.41
N ASN A 507 22.05 -27.66 2.52
CA ASN A 507 21.27 -27.94 1.32
C ASN A 507 21.88 -27.26 0.08
N ARG A 508 21.41 -27.69 -1.11
CA ARG A 508 21.96 -27.24 -2.39
C ARG A 508 21.82 -25.74 -2.62
N SER A 509 20.74 -25.13 -2.12
CA SER A 509 20.56 -23.68 -2.19
C SER A 509 21.64 -22.94 -1.40
N GLN A 510 21.89 -23.36 -0.15
CA GLN A 510 22.95 -22.80 0.69
C GLN A 510 24.36 -23.02 0.12
N TYR A 511 24.61 -24.17 -0.54
CA TYR A 511 25.88 -24.39 -1.24
C TYR A 511 26.10 -23.42 -2.41
N ARG A 512 25.05 -23.11 -3.17
CA ARG A 512 25.10 -22.11 -4.24
C ARG A 512 25.39 -20.71 -3.67
N GLU A 513 24.81 -20.35 -2.53
CA GLU A 513 25.13 -19.09 -1.84
C GLU A 513 26.61 -18.98 -1.47
N VAL A 514 27.20 -20.03 -0.89
CA VAL A 514 28.64 -20.06 -0.57
C VAL A 514 29.48 -19.87 -1.85
N CYS A 515 29.09 -20.51 -2.95
CA CYS A 515 29.77 -20.35 -4.25
C CYS A 515 29.66 -18.92 -4.80
N ARG A 516 28.50 -18.27 -4.67
CA ARG A 516 28.31 -16.85 -5.02
C ARG A 516 29.26 -15.96 -4.21
N LYS A 517 29.38 -16.19 -2.91
CA LYS A 517 30.32 -15.45 -2.03
C LYS A 517 31.78 -15.65 -2.43
N LEU A 518 32.18 -16.85 -2.87
CA LEU A 518 33.52 -17.12 -3.39
C LEU A 518 33.81 -16.36 -4.69
N ILE A 519 32.83 -16.23 -5.59
CA ILE A 519 32.96 -15.42 -6.81
C ILE A 519 33.17 -13.94 -6.45
N HIS A 520 32.45 -13.41 -5.46
CA HIS A 520 32.66 -12.04 -4.97
C HIS A 520 34.05 -11.87 -4.34
N PHE A 521 34.47 -12.82 -3.50
CA PHE A 521 35.81 -12.83 -2.90
C PHE A 521 36.93 -12.81 -3.95
N LYS A 522 36.79 -13.54 -5.05
CA LYS A 522 37.74 -13.52 -6.18
C LYS A 522 37.99 -12.12 -6.73
N LYS A 523 36.94 -11.30 -6.85
CA LYS A 523 37.07 -9.93 -7.36
C LYS A 523 37.94 -9.06 -6.44
N LEU A 524 37.99 -9.41 -5.15
CA LEU A 524 38.73 -8.68 -4.12
C LEU A 524 40.18 -9.17 -3.96
N ALA A 525 40.35 -10.48 -3.76
CA ALA A 525 41.61 -11.11 -3.37
C ALA A 525 42.36 -11.74 -4.54
N GLY A 526 41.70 -11.93 -5.68
CA GLY A 526 42.25 -12.55 -6.88
C GLY A 526 42.00 -14.06 -6.98
N LYS A 527 42.27 -14.61 -8.17
CA LYS A 527 42.07 -16.03 -8.49
C LYS A 527 42.90 -16.99 -7.61
N PRO A 528 44.17 -16.71 -7.28
CA PRO A 528 44.97 -17.62 -6.45
C PRO A 528 44.37 -17.87 -5.06
N GLU A 529 43.94 -16.81 -4.38
CA GLU A 529 43.33 -16.94 -3.04
C GLU A 529 41.98 -17.63 -3.08
N GLN A 530 41.18 -17.39 -4.13
CA GLN A 530 39.91 -18.11 -4.32
C GLN A 530 40.13 -19.62 -4.48
N ALA A 531 41.13 -20.00 -5.30
CA ALA A 531 41.43 -21.41 -5.55
C ALA A 531 41.85 -22.15 -4.27
N GLU A 532 42.65 -21.51 -3.41
CA GLU A 532 43.03 -22.05 -2.11
C GLU A 532 41.81 -22.36 -1.22
N ILE A 533 40.84 -21.44 -1.17
CA ILE A 533 39.61 -21.65 -0.38
C ILE A 533 38.75 -22.77 -0.99
N ILE A 534 38.60 -22.82 -2.32
CA ILE A 534 37.85 -23.88 -3.00
C ILE A 534 38.45 -25.25 -2.70
N GLU A 535 39.78 -25.39 -2.79
CA GLU A 535 40.48 -26.65 -2.50
C GLU A 535 40.26 -27.10 -1.06
N ARG A 536 40.42 -26.18 -0.10
CA ARG A 536 40.19 -26.48 1.31
C ARG A 536 38.73 -26.85 1.60
N LEU A 537 37.76 -26.13 1.03
CA LEU A 537 36.34 -26.46 1.18
C LEU A 537 36.00 -27.82 0.58
N ALA A 538 36.58 -28.16 -0.58
CA ALA A 538 36.41 -29.48 -1.19
C ALA A 538 37.00 -30.59 -0.32
N GLU A 539 38.15 -30.35 0.31
CA GLU A 539 38.77 -31.29 1.24
C GLU A 539 37.95 -31.50 2.52
N ASP A 540 37.44 -30.42 3.11
CA ASP A 540 36.66 -30.45 4.35
C ASP A 540 35.25 -31.04 4.15
N ASN A 541 34.73 -30.99 2.92
CA ASN A 541 33.36 -31.41 2.58
C ASN A 541 33.29 -32.63 1.64
N LYS A 542 34.30 -33.51 1.62
CA LYS A 542 34.36 -34.74 0.79
C LYS A 542 33.11 -35.63 0.82
N ARG A 543 32.30 -35.56 1.90
CA ARG A 543 31.07 -36.35 2.09
C ARG A 543 29.79 -35.65 1.61
N LYS A 544 29.90 -34.47 0.99
CA LYS A 544 28.77 -33.69 0.45
C LYS A 544 28.89 -33.58 -1.09
N PRO A 545 28.50 -34.60 -1.87
CA PRO A 545 28.64 -34.58 -3.33
C PRO A 545 27.99 -33.35 -3.98
N ALA A 546 26.78 -33.00 -3.55
CA ALA A 546 26.08 -31.82 -4.05
C ALA A 546 26.80 -30.49 -3.76
N PHE A 547 27.67 -30.42 -2.75
CA PHE A 547 28.49 -29.21 -2.51
C PHE A 547 29.72 -29.19 -3.42
N LEU A 548 30.38 -30.35 -3.60
CA LEU A 548 31.50 -30.49 -4.53
C LEU A 548 31.09 -30.12 -5.97
N ASP A 549 29.92 -30.57 -6.42
CA ASP A 549 29.37 -30.23 -7.74
C ASP A 549 29.20 -28.71 -7.93
N GLU A 550 28.79 -27.98 -6.89
CA GLU A 550 28.64 -26.51 -6.99
C GLU A 550 30.01 -25.80 -6.93
N LEU A 551 30.97 -26.32 -6.15
CA LEU A 551 32.35 -25.80 -6.10
C LEU A 551 33.09 -25.98 -7.43
N GLU A 552 32.87 -27.09 -8.13
CA GLU A 552 33.53 -27.38 -9.41
C GLU A 552 33.14 -26.36 -10.50
N LYS A 553 31.90 -25.87 -10.48
CA LYS A 553 31.39 -24.87 -11.44
C LYS A 553 32.10 -23.52 -11.36
N ILE A 554 32.76 -23.21 -10.25
CA ILE A 554 33.34 -21.88 -9.99
C ILE A 554 34.88 -21.86 -9.96
N ARG A 555 35.52 -23.00 -10.25
CA ARG A 555 36.97 -23.20 -10.18
C ARG A 555 37.75 -22.49 -11.29
#